data_AF-A0A2A2V965-F1
#
_entry.id   AF-A0A2A2V965-F1
#
_cell.length_a   1.000
_cell.length_b   1.000
_cell.length_c   1.000
_cell.angle_alpha   90.00
_cell.angle_beta   90.00
_cell.angle_gamma   90.00
#
_symmetry.space_group_name_H-M   'P 1'
#
loop_
_entity.id
_entity.type
_entity.pdbx_description
1 polymer ?
#
loop_
_entity_poly.entity_id
_entity_poly.type
_entity_poly.pdbx_seq_one_letter_code
_entity_poly.pdbx_strand_id
1 'polypeptide(L)'
;MAKATSNYSTNDSRSPDKGAAEPAPIDRRALEAYASWLFMERRLLCNELWPHMGAAAEAFDRSGNAGYDWHFRGEGSWRDHPQPSTRAAAVLHLVGVDWRSSPDDERLVGEIDNGNRPDLPANWPEVDGDLRQAVEDMKAHTAAIDRLHRLHGDDADSRDDYAQLEALRDDCITTLIERGALSMVGVLAKATALQQRELLADPERHPRVALSLASDLARLGPSAR
;
A
#
# COMPACT_ATOMS: atom_id res chain seq x y z
N MET A 1 -37.72 -51.97 -37.46
CA MET A 1 -36.72 -51.18 -36.71
C MET A 1 -35.92 -50.39 -37.71
N ALA A 2 -36.13 -49.08 -37.73
CA ALA A 2 -35.56 -48.16 -38.71
C ALA A 2 -34.07 -47.87 -38.41
N LYS A 3 -33.22 -47.88 -39.44
CA LYS A 3 -31.92 -47.21 -39.40
C LYS A 3 -32.00 -46.02 -40.34
N ALA A 4 -32.13 -44.84 -39.74
CA ALA A 4 -32.11 -43.56 -40.42
C ALA A 4 -30.67 -43.20 -40.83
N THR A 5 -30.57 -42.77 -42.09
CA THR A 5 -29.48 -42.08 -42.76
C THR A 5 -29.07 -40.79 -42.07
N SER A 6 -27.78 -40.44 -42.12
CA SER A 6 -27.37 -39.03 -42.13
C SER A 6 -26.01 -38.87 -42.82
N ASN A 7 -26.05 -38.32 -44.03
CA ASN A 7 -24.92 -37.71 -44.74
C ASN A 7 -24.81 -36.27 -44.23
N TYR A 8 -23.62 -35.78 -43.89
CA TYR A 8 -23.34 -34.35 -44.02
C TYR A 8 -21.89 -34.07 -44.41
N SER A 9 -21.78 -33.32 -45.50
CA SER A 9 -20.60 -32.75 -46.15
C SER A 9 -19.60 -32.08 -45.20
N THR A 10 -18.33 -32.41 -45.38
CA THR A 10 -17.20 -31.56 -44.98
C THR A 10 -17.06 -30.39 -45.96
N ASN A 11 -17.60 -29.23 -45.61
CA ASN A 11 -17.17 -27.96 -46.18
C ASN A 11 -16.01 -27.43 -45.35
N ASP A 12 -14.80 -27.64 -45.85
CA ASP A 12 -13.58 -27.01 -45.38
C ASP A 12 -13.49 -25.61 -46.01
N SER A 13 -13.85 -24.61 -45.22
CA SER A 13 -13.58 -23.20 -45.52
C SER A 13 -12.98 -22.56 -44.28
N ARG A 14 -11.68 -22.84 -44.07
CA ARG A 14 -10.81 -22.01 -43.23
C ARG A 14 -10.79 -20.58 -43.79
N SER A 15 -11.60 -19.73 -43.17
CA SER A 15 -11.39 -18.29 -43.23
C SER A 15 -9.99 -17.95 -42.71
N PRO A 16 -9.26 -17.03 -43.35
CA PRO A 16 -7.96 -16.61 -42.87
C PRO A 16 -8.12 -15.91 -41.52
N ASP A 17 -7.21 -16.28 -40.63
CA ASP A 17 -6.96 -15.73 -39.30
C ASP A 17 -7.12 -14.20 -39.34
N LYS A 18 -8.19 -13.70 -38.73
CA LYS A 18 -8.36 -12.28 -38.45
C LYS A 18 -7.23 -11.93 -37.49
N GLY A 19 -6.21 -11.25 -38.02
CA GLY A 19 -5.04 -10.81 -37.27
C GLY A 19 -5.45 -10.34 -35.87
N ALA A 20 -4.82 -10.95 -34.87
CA ALA A 20 -5.00 -10.58 -33.48
C ALA A 20 -4.84 -9.06 -33.39
N ALA A 21 -5.95 -8.37 -33.15
CA ALA A 21 -5.94 -6.93 -32.96
C ALA A 21 -4.95 -6.64 -31.84
N GLU A 22 -4.02 -5.72 -32.10
CA GLU A 22 -3.11 -5.21 -31.09
C GLU A 22 -3.95 -4.80 -29.86
N PRO A 23 -3.60 -5.26 -28.64
CA PRO A 23 -4.43 -4.99 -27.47
C PRO A 23 -4.56 -3.46 -27.33
N ALA A 24 -5.81 -2.99 -27.35
CA ALA A 24 -6.07 -1.57 -27.19
C ALA A 24 -5.33 -1.04 -25.95
N PRO A 25 -4.70 0.14 -26.04
CA PRO A 25 -3.96 0.70 -24.92
C PRO A 25 -4.87 0.76 -23.69
N ILE A 26 -4.34 0.29 -22.56
CA ILE A 26 -5.07 0.22 -21.31
C ILE A 26 -5.49 1.64 -20.90
N ASP A 27 -6.80 1.87 -20.79
CA ASP A 27 -7.33 3.17 -20.41
C ASP A 27 -6.99 3.46 -18.94
N ARG A 28 -6.27 4.56 -18.72
CA ARG A 28 -5.89 5.02 -17.38
C ARG A 28 -7.11 5.21 -16.48
N ARG A 29 -8.24 5.66 -17.01
CA ARG A 29 -9.49 5.84 -16.23
C ARG A 29 -10.01 4.52 -15.71
N ALA A 30 -9.92 3.45 -16.51
CA ALA A 30 -10.29 2.11 -16.06
C ALA A 30 -9.37 1.61 -14.94
N LEU A 31 -8.07 1.95 -14.97
CA LEU A 31 -7.15 1.58 -13.90
C LEU A 31 -7.43 2.33 -12.60
N GLU A 32 -7.67 3.63 -12.69
CA GLU A 32 -8.00 4.48 -11.54
C GLU A 32 -9.33 4.03 -10.91
N ALA A 33 -10.38 3.86 -11.72
CA ALA A 33 -11.66 3.35 -11.24
C ALA A 33 -11.54 1.95 -10.62
N TYR A 34 -10.72 1.07 -11.21
CA TYR A 34 -10.51 -0.29 -10.70
C TYR A 34 -9.75 -0.30 -9.37
N ALA A 35 -8.73 0.53 -9.22
CA ALA A 35 -7.99 0.68 -7.98
C ALA A 35 -8.89 1.21 -6.84
N SER A 36 -9.68 2.26 -7.11
CA SER A 36 -10.64 2.80 -6.15
C SER A 36 -11.72 1.79 -5.78
N TRP A 37 -12.24 1.04 -6.76
CA TRP A 37 -13.22 -0.01 -6.52
C TRP A 37 -12.66 -1.13 -5.63
N LEU A 38 -11.47 -1.66 -5.94
CA LEU A 38 -10.82 -2.70 -5.13
C LEU A 38 -10.59 -2.26 -3.67
N PHE A 39 -10.17 -1.00 -3.48
CA PHE A 39 -9.98 -0.45 -2.14
C PHE A 39 -11.29 -0.40 -1.35
N MET A 40 -12.36 0.15 -1.95
CA MET A 40 -13.67 0.26 -1.29
C MET A 40 -14.30 -1.08 -1.01
N GLU A 41 -14.26 -2.02 -1.96
CA GLU A 41 -14.74 -3.40 -1.78
C GLU A 41 -14.02 -4.09 -0.63
N ARG A 42 -12.69 -3.99 -0.58
CA ARG A 42 -11.92 -4.59 0.50
C ARG A 42 -12.31 -4.00 1.84
N ARG A 43 -12.45 -2.68 1.94
CA ARG A 43 -12.88 -1.99 3.16
C ARG A 43 -14.25 -2.48 3.63
N LEU A 44 -15.22 -2.55 2.74
CA LEU A 44 -16.57 -3.03 3.07
C LEU A 44 -16.54 -4.49 3.53
N LEU A 45 -15.85 -5.36 2.79
CA LEU A 45 -15.73 -6.77 3.11
C LEU A 45 -15.00 -7.02 4.45
N CYS A 46 -13.96 -6.25 4.77
CA CYS A 46 -13.30 -6.31 6.06
C CYS A 46 -14.25 -5.98 7.22
N ASN A 47 -15.11 -4.96 7.04
CA ASN A 47 -16.13 -4.63 8.04
C ASN A 47 -17.19 -5.73 8.20
N GLU A 48 -17.51 -6.46 7.13
CA GLU A 48 -18.42 -7.61 7.19
C GLU A 48 -17.79 -8.82 7.90
N LEU A 49 -16.52 -9.11 7.61
CA LEU A 49 -15.80 -10.25 8.18
C LEU A 49 -15.44 -10.04 9.66
N TRP A 50 -15.10 -8.80 10.05
CA TRP A 50 -14.65 -8.47 11.41
C TRP A 50 -15.37 -7.23 11.97
N PRO A 51 -16.69 -7.28 12.17
CA PRO A 51 -17.47 -6.11 12.58
C PRO A 51 -17.04 -5.54 13.95
N HIS A 52 -16.47 -6.38 14.82
CA HIS A 52 -15.99 -5.98 16.13
C HIS A 52 -14.67 -5.18 16.11
N MET A 53 -13.97 -5.14 14.97
CA MET A 53 -12.68 -4.45 14.83
C MET A 53 -12.82 -3.01 14.28
N GLY A 54 -13.99 -2.63 13.74
CA GLY A 54 -14.20 -1.32 13.13
C GLY A 54 -13.17 -1.03 12.02
N ALA A 55 -12.68 0.21 11.94
CA ALA A 55 -11.69 0.61 10.94
C ALA A 55 -10.36 -0.17 10.99
N ALA A 56 -10.03 -0.81 12.13
CA ALA A 56 -8.83 -1.64 12.24
C ALA A 56 -8.92 -2.93 11.41
N ALA A 57 -10.12 -3.36 11.02
CA ALA A 57 -10.32 -4.51 10.14
C ALA A 57 -9.62 -4.36 8.78
N GLU A 58 -9.43 -3.11 8.33
CA GLU A 58 -8.75 -2.80 7.07
C GLU A 58 -7.26 -3.19 7.11
N ALA A 59 -6.61 -3.20 8.26
CA ALA A 59 -5.19 -3.57 8.38
C ALA A 59 -4.94 -5.09 8.35
N PHE A 60 -5.98 -5.91 8.51
CA PHE A 60 -5.83 -7.36 8.56
C PHE A 60 -5.77 -7.96 7.16
N ASP A 61 -4.63 -8.55 6.79
CA ASP A 61 -4.48 -9.34 5.56
C ASP A 61 -4.20 -10.81 5.92
N ARG A 62 -5.04 -11.71 5.44
CA ARG A 62 -4.91 -13.14 5.72
C ARG A 62 -4.15 -13.82 4.58
N SER A 63 -2.88 -14.13 4.77
CA SER A 63 -2.12 -14.96 3.84
C SER A 63 -2.65 -16.40 3.77
N GLY A 64 -2.27 -17.14 2.71
CA GLY A 64 -2.66 -18.55 2.54
C GLY A 64 -4.12 -18.74 2.13
N ASN A 65 -4.63 -17.86 1.28
CA ASN A 65 -5.95 -17.99 0.66
C ASN A 65 -5.84 -17.98 -0.87
N ALA A 66 -6.89 -18.39 -1.57
CA ALA A 66 -6.87 -18.53 -3.02
C ALA A 66 -6.50 -17.24 -3.78
N GLY A 67 -6.81 -16.06 -3.22
CA GLY A 67 -6.41 -14.75 -3.76
C GLY A 67 -4.93 -14.46 -3.57
N TYR A 68 -4.39 -14.70 -2.37
CA TYR A 68 -2.95 -14.64 -2.13
C TYR A 68 -2.20 -15.59 -3.06
N ASP A 69 -2.65 -16.85 -3.15
CA ASP A 69 -2.04 -17.84 -4.02
C ASP A 69 -2.13 -17.41 -5.48
N TRP A 70 -3.24 -16.84 -5.92
CA TRP A 70 -3.36 -16.37 -7.31
C TRP A 70 -2.26 -15.37 -7.70
N HIS A 71 -1.85 -14.51 -6.76
CA HIS A 71 -0.79 -13.50 -6.97
C HIS A 71 0.64 -14.00 -6.73
N PHE A 72 0.81 -15.02 -5.88
CA PHE A 72 2.11 -15.44 -5.35
C PHE A 72 2.35 -16.97 -5.45
N ARG A 73 1.75 -17.64 -6.44
CA ARG A 73 1.93 -19.09 -6.67
C ARG A 73 3.34 -19.42 -7.18
N GLY A 74 4.09 -20.22 -6.41
CA GLY A 74 5.31 -20.89 -6.86
C GLY A 74 6.59 -20.05 -6.76
N GLU A 75 7.65 -20.51 -7.44
CA GLU A 75 8.90 -19.74 -7.61
C GLU A 75 8.73 -18.79 -8.79
N GLY A 76 8.35 -17.53 -8.53
CA GLY A 76 8.13 -16.54 -9.58
C GLY A 76 7.84 -15.15 -9.03
N SER A 77 7.94 -14.13 -9.89
CA SER A 77 7.53 -12.77 -9.55
C SER A 77 6.03 -12.61 -9.77
N TRP A 78 5.36 -11.80 -8.96
CA TRP A 78 3.98 -11.37 -9.24
C TRP A 78 3.83 -10.73 -10.64
N ARG A 79 4.93 -10.24 -11.21
CA ARG A 79 5.03 -9.70 -12.57
C ARG A 79 4.82 -10.74 -13.67
N ASP A 80 5.04 -12.01 -13.37
CA ASP A 80 4.91 -13.11 -14.32
C ASP A 80 3.44 -13.58 -14.48
N HIS A 81 2.55 -13.05 -13.64
CA HIS A 81 1.11 -13.31 -13.71
C HIS A 81 0.38 -12.23 -14.54
N PRO A 82 -0.85 -12.51 -15.01
CA PRO A 82 -1.69 -11.50 -15.66
C PRO A 82 -1.82 -10.24 -14.79
N GLN A 83 -1.40 -9.10 -15.33
CA GLN A 83 -1.37 -7.86 -14.59
C GLN A 83 -2.79 -7.41 -14.22
N PRO A 84 -3.01 -6.73 -13.09
CA PRO A 84 -4.32 -6.16 -12.75
C PRO A 84 -4.90 -5.31 -13.89
N SER A 85 -4.01 -4.63 -14.63
CA SER A 85 -4.37 -3.80 -15.77
C SER A 85 -5.02 -4.56 -16.93
N THR A 86 -4.69 -5.84 -17.14
CA THR A 86 -5.27 -6.63 -18.23
C THR A 86 -6.71 -7.07 -17.95
N ARG A 87 -7.19 -6.91 -16.70
CA ARG A 87 -8.56 -7.30 -16.29
C ARG A 87 -9.41 -6.14 -15.82
N ALA A 88 -8.83 -4.97 -15.53
CA ALA A 88 -9.52 -3.82 -14.93
C ALA A 88 -10.84 -3.47 -15.62
N ALA A 89 -10.82 -3.18 -16.92
CA ALA A 89 -12.01 -2.80 -17.68
C ALA A 89 -13.07 -3.92 -17.74
N ALA A 90 -12.63 -5.19 -17.83
CA ALA A 90 -13.51 -6.35 -17.87
C ALA A 90 -14.21 -6.57 -16.52
N VAL A 91 -13.47 -6.44 -15.41
CA VAL A 91 -14.04 -6.55 -14.06
C VAL A 91 -15.03 -5.42 -13.80
N LEU A 92 -14.65 -4.16 -14.06
CA LEU A 92 -15.53 -3.01 -13.87
C LEU A 92 -16.83 -3.15 -14.68
N HIS A 93 -16.73 -3.61 -15.93
CA HIS A 93 -17.90 -3.90 -16.76
C HIS A 93 -18.78 -5.01 -16.14
N LEU A 94 -18.15 -6.10 -15.66
CA LEU A 94 -18.85 -7.23 -15.05
C LEU A 94 -19.64 -6.82 -13.79
N VAL A 95 -19.08 -5.93 -12.97
CA VAL A 95 -19.72 -5.46 -11.73
C VAL A 95 -20.64 -4.24 -11.95
N GLY A 96 -20.86 -3.83 -13.19
CA GLY A 96 -21.75 -2.72 -13.54
C GLY A 96 -21.22 -1.33 -13.18
N VAL A 97 -19.91 -1.18 -12.96
CA VAL A 97 -19.29 0.13 -12.76
C VAL A 97 -19.10 0.81 -14.11
N ASP A 98 -19.86 1.87 -14.33
CA ASP A 98 -19.69 2.72 -15.51
C ASP A 98 -18.50 3.67 -15.32
N TRP A 99 -17.31 3.14 -15.56
CA TRP A 99 -16.07 3.92 -15.49
C TRP A 99 -15.85 4.85 -16.69
N ARG A 100 -16.70 4.75 -17.72
CA ARG A 100 -16.62 5.57 -18.94
C ARG A 100 -17.41 6.85 -18.82
N SER A 101 -18.46 6.89 -18.00
CA SER A 101 -19.08 8.14 -17.62
C SER A 101 -18.08 8.94 -16.79
N SER A 102 -17.60 10.04 -17.38
CA SER A 102 -17.19 11.16 -16.55
C SER A 102 -18.45 11.60 -15.82
N PRO A 103 -18.46 11.72 -14.48
CA PRO A 103 -19.46 12.58 -13.88
C PRO A 103 -19.36 13.93 -14.58
N ASP A 104 -20.48 14.48 -15.05
CA ASP A 104 -20.60 15.85 -15.59
C ASP A 104 -20.31 16.93 -14.52
N ASP A 105 -19.54 16.57 -13.50
CA ASP A 105 -19.34 17.32 -12.28
C ASP A 105 -17.86 17.15 -11.90
N GLU A 106 -17.23 18.28 -11.60
CA GLU A 106 -15.87 18.47 -11.13
C GLU A 106 -15.65 17.85 -9.73
N ARG A 107 -16.03 16.58 -9.56
CA ARG A 107 -15.82 15.78 -8.36
C ARG A 107 -14.71 14.75 -8.57
N LEU A 108 -13.68 15.15 -9.31
CA LEU A 108 -12.37 14.50 -9.20
C LEU A 108 -11.85 14.75 -7.79
N VAL A 109 -12.06 13.77 -6.91
CA VAL A 109 -11.30 13.64 -5.68
C VAL A 109 -9.88 13.27 -6.10
N GLY A 110 -9.03 14.27 -6.32
CA GLY A 110 -7.65 14.08 -6.73
C GLY A 110 -7.11 15.28 -7.48
N GLU A 111 -6.84 16.37 -6.77
CA GLU A 111 -5.97 17.45 -7.25
C GLU A 111 -4.66 16.85 -7.80
N ILE A 112 -4.23 17.34 -8.97
CA ILE A 112 -2.81 17.33 -9.32
C ILE A 112 -2.11 18.05 -8.17
N ASP A 113 -1.24 17.34 -7.45
CA ASP A 113 -0.45 17.91 -6.36
C ASP A 113 0.43 19.05 -6.92
N ASN A 114 -0.07 20.27 -6.78
CA ASN A 114 0.55 21.50 -7.24
C ASN A 114 1.43 22.14 -6.14
N GLY A 115 1.69 21.41 -5.05
CA GLY A 115 2.39 21.91 -3.87
C GLY A 115 1.58 22.90 -3.02
N ASN A 116 0.40 23.33 -3.47
CA ASN A 116 -0.52 24.05 -2.60
C ASN A 116 -1.16 23.05 -1.65
N ARG A 117 -1.11 23.37 -0.37
CA ARG A 117 -1.83 22.64 0.66
C ARG A 117 -2.95 23.56 1.15
N PRO A 118 -4.20 23.07 1.25
CA PRO A 118 -5.23 23.84 1.93
C PRO A 118 -4.77 24.10 3.37
N ASP A 119 -5.23 25.21 3.95
CA ASP A 119 -5.00 25.48 5.37
C ASP A 119 -5.46 24.26 6.16
N LEU A 120 -4.51 23.67 6.88
CA LEU A 120 -4.75 22.45 7.61
C LEU A 120 -5.76 22.77 8.72
N PRO A 121 -6.68 21.85 9.06
CA PRO A 121 -7.62 22.10 10.14
C PRO A 121 -6.86 22.44 11.43
N ALA A 122 -7.45 23.24 12.31
CA ALA A 122 -6.73 23.82 13.46
C ALA A 122 -6.05 22.79 14.39
N ASN A 123 -6.45 21.52 14.31
CA ASN A 123 -5.88 20.39 15.04
C ASN A 123 -4.89 19.55 14.21
N TRP A 124 -4.33 20.11 13.12
CA TRP A 124 -3.35 19.44 12.27
C TRP A 124 -1.92 19.96 12.50
N PRO A 125 -0.89 19.09 12.53
CA PRO A 125 -1.01 17.63 12.49
C PRO A 125 -1.86 17.13 13.65
N GLU A 126 -2.63 16.07 13.37
CA GLU A 126 -3.41 15.33 14.39
C GLU A 126 -2.51 15.12 15.62
N VAL A 127 -3.07 15.04 16.83
CA VAL A 127 -2.24 14.87 18.05
C VAL A 127 -1.21 13.75 17.85
N ASP A 128 0.08 14.07 18.05
CA ASP A 128 1.24 13.20 17.76
C ASP A 128 1.47 12.82 16.28
N GLY A 129 0.93 13.59 15.34
CA GLY A 129 1.04 13.33 13.92
C GLY A 129 2.47 13.50 13.40
N ASP A 130 3.29 14.30 14.08
CA ASP A 130 4.74 14.39 13.88
C ASP A 130 5.48 13.11 14.27
N LEU A 131 5.13 12.48 15.41
CA LEU A 131 5.68 11.19 15.83
C LEU A 131 5.25 10.07 14.86
N ARG A 132 3.99 10.09 14.41
CA ARG A 132 3.50 9.15 13.38
C ARG A 132 4.22 9.34 12.05
N GLN A 133 4.42 10.57 11.62
CA GLN A 133 5.14 10.87 10.37
C GLN A 133 6.60 10.41 10.47
N ALA A 134 7.28 10.71 11.58
CA ALA A 134 8.66 10.33 11.81
C ALA A 134 8.88 8.80 11.72
N VAL A 135 7.97 7.97 12.26
CA VAL A 135 8.14 6.51 12.16
C VAL A 135 7.93 5.98 10.73
N GLU A 136 7.02 6.57 9.96
CA GLU A 136 6.81 6.16 8.56
C GLU A 136 7.96 6.63 7.65
N ASP A 137 8.45 7.86 7.85
CA ASP A 137 9.62 8.38 7.12
C ASP A 137 10.87 7.58 7.46
N MET A 138 11.10 7.25 8.73
CA MET A 138 12.21 6.38 9.16
C MET A 138 12.19 5.03 8.42
N LYS A 139 11.03 4.38 8.31
CA LYS A 139 10.87 3.12 7.54
C LYS A 139 11.16 3.32 6.06
N ALA A 140 10.66 4.40 5.48
CA ALA A 140 10.86 4.72 4.06
C ALA A 140 12.35 4.96 3.74
N HIS A 141 13.06 5.71 4.59
CA HIS A 141 14.49 5.98 4.46
C HIS A 141 15.32 4.71 4.63
N THR A 142 15.03 3.87 5.64
CA THR A 142 15.68 2.57 5.79
C THR A 142 15.49 1.69 4.56
N ALA A 143 14.27 1.60 4.02
CA ALA A 143 14.01 0.84 2.80
C ALA A 143 14.73 1.42 1.57
N ALA A 144 14.96 2.73 1.53
CA ALA A 144 15.72 3.39 0.48
C ALA A 144 17.23 3.10 0.59
N ILE A 145 17.77 3.15 1.81
CA ILE A 145 19.15 2.75 2.10
C ILE A 145 19.39 1.29 1.69
N ASP A 146 18.51 0.37 2.10
CA ASP A 146 18.58 -1.04 1.70
C ASP A 146 18.55 -1.22 0.18
N ARG A 147 17.81 -0.37 -0.55
CA ARG A 147 17.81 -0.38 -2.02
C ARG A 147 19.17 0.05 -2.57
N LEU A 148 19.81 1.07 -1.99
CA LEU A 148 21.14 1.51 -2.41
C LEU A 148 22.18 0.39 -2.21
N HIS A 149 22.20 -0.26 -1.05
CA HIS A 149 23.08 -1.42 -0.81
C HIS A 149 22.85 -2.54 -1.82
N ARG A 150 21.59 -2.85 -2.18
CA ARG A 150 21.30 -3.88 -3.19
C ARG A 150 21.78 -3.51 -4.59
N LEU A 151 21.77 -2.22 -4.94
CA LEU A 151 22.15 -1.74 -6.27
C LEU A 151 23.66 -1.53 -6.41
N HIS A 152 24.32 -1.12 -5.34
CA HIS A 152 25.70 -0.64 -5.37
C HIS A 152 26.66 -1.44 -4.48
N GLY A 153 26.15 -2.40 -3.70
CA GLY A 153 26.97 -3.21 -2.80
C GLY A 153 27.63 -2.33 -1.72
N ASP A 154 28.91 -2.62 -1.45
CA ASP A 154 29.71 -1.91 -0.45
C ASP A 154 30.02 -0.44 -0.86
N ASP A 155 29.88 -0.10 -2.14
CA ASP A 155 30.09 1.28 -2.62
C ASP A 155 28.92 2.21 -2.28
N ALA A 156 27.79 1.67 -1.80
CA ALA A 156 26.60 2.46 -1.46
C ALA A 156 26.91 3.55 -0.41
N ASP A 157 27.70 3.20 0.61
CA ASP A 157 27.96 4.01 1.80
C ASP A 157 28.79 5.27 1.50
N SER A 158 29.51 5.27 0.37
CA SER A 158 30.34 6.40 -0.07
C SER A 158 29.57 7.42 -0.93
N ARG A 159 28.28 7.19 -1.19
CA ARG A 159 27.47 8.05 -2.06
C ARG A 159 26.78 9.17 -1.29
N ASP A 160 26.61 10.30 -1.96
CA ASP A 160 25.92 11.46 -1.38
C ASP A 160 24.43 11.18 -1.07
N ASP A 161 23.76 10.39 -1.91
CA ASP A 161 22.34 10.03 -1.71
C ASP A 161 22.14 9.09 -0.52
N TYR A 162 23.12 8.22 -0.26
CA TYR A 162 23.17 7.39 0.95
C TYR A 162 23.29 8.27 2.21
N ALA A 163 24.29 9.15 2.25
CA ALA A 163 24.54 10.02 3.40
C ALA A 163 23.34 10.94 3.70
N GLN A 164 22.66 11.44 2.67
CA GLN A 164 21.43 12.23 2.82
C GLN A 164 20.29 11.41 3.43
N LEU A 165 20.08 10.16 2.98
CA LEU A 165 19.05 9.29 3.54
C LEU A 165 19.34 8.90 4.99
N GLU A 166 20.62 8.70 5.35
CA GLU A 166 21.00 8.47 6.74
C GLU A 166 20.70 9.69 7.62
N ALA A 167 21.07 10.89 7.17
CA ALA A 167 20.76 12.12 7.90
C ALA A 167 19.25 12.30 8.13
N LEU A 168 18.43 12.04 7.09
CA LEU A 168 16.97 12.11 7.19
C LEU A 168 16.40 11.05 8.16
N ARG A 169 16.93 9.83 8.13
CA ARG A 169 16.57 8.78 9.09
C ARG A 169 16.93 9.19 10.52
N ASP A 170 18.08 9.81 10.71
CA ASP A 170 18.57 10.28 12.01
C ASP A 170 17.71 11.40 12.59
N ASP A 171 17.22 12.31 11.74
CA ASP A 171 16.26 13.36 12.13
C ASP A 171 14.92 12.76 12.58
N CYS A 172 14.45 11.71 11.90
CA CYS A 172 13.26 10.97 12.31
C CYS A 172 13.44 10.32 13.69
N ILE A 173 14.58 9.66 13.92
CA ILE A 173 14.90 9.04 15.22
C ILE A 173 15.00 10.10 16.32
N THR A 174 15.63 11.24 16.03
CA THR A 174 15.73 12.37 16.96
C THR A 174 14.34 12.87 17.36
N THR A 175 13.42 13.00 16.40
CA THR A 175 12.02 13.36 16.67
C THR A 175 11.35 12.37 17.62
N LEU A 176 11.53 11.06 17.39
CA LEU A 176 10.99 9.99 18.24
C LEU A 176 11.60 9.96 19.66
N ILE A 177 12.83 10.45 19.83
CA ILE A 177 13.49 10.58 21.13
C ILE A 177 12.97 11.82 21.87
N GLU A 178 12.95 12.98 21.22
CA GLU A 178 12.83 14.26 21.90
C GLU A 178 11.38 14.70 22.13
N ARG A 179 10.47 14.34 21.22
CA ARG A 179 9.07 14.76 21.33
C ARG A 179 8.28 13.78 22.18
N GLY A 180 7.71 14.24 23.28
CA GLY A 180 6.83 13.41 24.12
C GLY A 180 5.49 13.15 23.44
N ALA A 181 5.00 11.91 23.50
CA ALA A 181 3.66 11.58 23.03
C ALA A 181 2.60 12.18 23.96
N LEU A 182 1.56 12.74 23.35
CA LEU A 182 0.41 13.36 23.99
C LEU A 182 -0.83 12.45 23.96
N SER A 183 -0.77 11.36 23.20
CA SER A 183 -1.84 10.38 23.01
C SER A 183 -1.29 8.98 22.81
N MET A 184 -2.19 7.99 22.76
CA MET A 184 -1.81 6.61 22.45
C MET A 184 -1.26 6.46 21.01
N VAL A 185 -1.57 7.38 20.10
CA VAL A 185 -1.03 7.36 18.72
C VAL A 185 0.49 7.59 18.74
N GLY A 186 0.97 8.60 19.48
CA GLY A 186 2.41 8.85 19.63
C GLY A 186 3.13 7.74 20.38
N VAL A 187 2.49 7.15 21.40
CA VAL A 187 3.00 5.97 22.11
C VAL A 187 3.19 4.80 21.16
N LEU A 188 2.18 4.51 20.33
CA LEU A 188 2.27 3.44 19.33
C LEU A 188 3.32 3.73 18.27
N ALA A 189 3.49 4.98 17.85
CA ALA A 189 4.54 5.37 16.89
C ALA A 189 5.93 5.04 17.43
N LYS A 190 6.25 5.41 18.67
CA LYS A 190 7.52 5.09 19.32
C LYS A 190 7.70 3.59 19.56
N ALA A 191 6.65 2.89 20.00
CA ALA A 191 6.70 1.44 20.16
C ALA A 191 6.96 0.73 18.83
N THR A 192 6.36 1.21 17.74
CA THR A 192 6.58 0.68 16.39
C THR A 192 8.00 0.95 15.90
N ALA A 193 8.58 2.11 16.22
CA ALA A 193 9.96 2.42 15.91
C ALA A 193 10.93 1.44 16.58
N LEU A 194 10.71 1.12 17.86
CA LEU A 194 11.53 0.15 18.61
C LEU A 194 11.47 -1.28 18.07
N GLN A 195 10.48 -1.62 17.24
CA GLN A 195 10.41 -2.92 16.58
C GLN A 195 11.20 -2.97 15.27
N GLN A 196 11.71 -1.84 14.78
CA GLN A 196 12.50 -1.82 13.55
C GLN A 196 13.89 -2.38 13.80
N ARG A 197 14.31 -3.33 12.95
CA ARG A 197 15.56 -4.09 13.10
C ARG A 197 16.78 -3.18 13.14
N GLU A 198 16.79 -2.14 12.32
CA GLU A 198 17.90 -1.21 12.18
C GLU A 198 18.03 -0.34 13.42
N LEU A 199 16.91 0.09 14.01
CA LEU A 199 16.95 0.79 15.30
C LEU A 199 17.34 -0.18 16.42
N LEU A 200 16.83 -1.43 16.44
CA LEU A 200 17.23 -2.46 17.40
C LEU A 200 18.74 -2.73 17.40
N ALA A 201 19.39 -2.60 16.25
CA ALA A 201 20.83 -2.76 16.09
C ALA A 201 21.63 -1.51 16.49
N ASP A 202 20.99 -0.38 16.77
CA ASP A 202 21.62 0.88 17.21
C ASP A 202 21.65 0.94 18.75
N PRO A 203 22.80 0.62 19.39
CA PRO A 203 22.90 0.56 20.85
C PRO A 203 22.81 1.93 21.51
N GLU A 204 23.01 3.02 20.79
CA GLU A 204 23.00 4.38 21.35
C GLU A 204 21.60 4.98 21.32
N ARG A 205 20.87 4.80 20.20
CA ARG A 205 19.58 5.47 19.99
C ARG A 205 18.40 4.63 20.41
N HIS A 206 18.48 3.30 20.33
CA HIS A 206 17.40 2.42 20.78
C HIS A 206 17.00 2.65 22.25
N PRO A 207 17.94 2.67 23.23
CA PRO A 207 17.57 2.92 24.63
C PRO A 207 16.95 4.30 24.83
N ARG A 208 17.35 5.30 24.04
CA ARG A 208 16.82 6.66 24.14
C ARG A 208 15.36 6.75 23.69
N VAL A 209 15.01 6.09 22.59
CA VAL A 209 13.60 5.97 22.17
C VAL A 209 12.79 5.20 23.21
N ALA A 210 13.34 4.14 23.78
CA ALA A 210 12.68 3.34 24.82
C ALA A 210 12.43 4.13 26.11
N LEU A 211 13.39 4.94 26.57
CA LEU A 211 13.22 5.83 27.72
C LEU A 211 12.17 6.91 27.46
N SER A 212 12.16 7.45 26.23
CA SER A 212 11.15 8.43 25.81
C SER A 212 9.75 7.82 25.83
N LEU A 213 9.58 6.62 25.27
CA LEU A 213 8.32 5.86 25.33
C LEU A 213 7.89 5.55 26.77
N ALA A 214 8.80 5.10 27.62
CA ALA A 214 8.50 4.80 29.02
C ALA A 214 8.00 6.04 29.78
N SER A 215 8.61 7.20 29.52
CA SER A 215 8.20 8.49 30.09
C SER A 215 6.79 8.88 29.63
N ASP A 216 6.46 8.65 28.36
CA ASP A 216 5.13 8.92 27.82
C ASP A 216 4.06 7.99 28.43
N LEU A 217 4.36 6.70 28.55
CA LEU A 217 3.49 5.72 29.19
C LEU A 217 3.24 6.04 30.67
N ALA A 218 4.26 6.51 31.39
CA ALA A 218 4.11 6.95 32.78
C ALA A 218 3.22 8.20 32.91
N ARG A 219 3.24 9.08 31.90
CA ARG A 219 2.45 10.32 31.86
C ARG A 219 0.99 10.07 31.47
N LEU A 220 0.77 9.18 30.50
CA LEU A 220 -0.54 8.87 29.91
C LEU A 220 -1.24 7.68 30.57
N GLY A 221 -0.51 6.87 31.32
CA GLY A 221 -1.06 5.77 32.09
C GLY A 221 -2.10 6.26 33.11
N PRO A 222 -3.03 5.40 33.56
CA PRO A 222 -3.99 5.77 34.58
C PRO A 222 -3.20 6.20 35.82
N SER A 223 -3.31 7.49 36.19
CA SER A 223 -2.70 8.02 37.41
C SER A 223 -2.99 7.03 38.52
N ALA A 224 -1.93 6.51 39.15
CA ALA A 224 -2.04 5.58 40.27
C ALA A 224 -3.09 6.13 41.24
N ARG A 225 -4.21 5.42 41.34
CA ARG A 225 -5.18 5.62 42.41
C ARG A 225 -4.61 5.11 43.71
#